data_AF-A0A662E2M4-F1
#
_entry.id   AF-A0A662E2M4-F1
#
_cell.length_a   1.000
_cell.length_b   1.000
_cell.length_c   1.000
_cell.angle_alpha   90.00
_cell.angle_beta   90.00
_cell.angle_gamma   90.00
#
_symmetry.space_group_name_H-M   'P 1'
#
loop_
_entity.id
_entity.type
_entity.pdbx_description
1 polymer ?
#
loop_
_entity_poly.entity_id
_entity_poly.type
_entity_poly.pdbx_seq_one_letter_code
_entity_poly.pdbx_strand_id
1 'polypeptide(L)'
;MGMAASKGLGMRDEELGVRKETCNINDSTLNVELCVSAPLRFFVPVLVAIAILVSGTAVANRDPAMERLQALGTALQTRSTWTASYAQEYVPPGMSLGEQVNGQVWVAWPDKALFATGSPVVRWMGLSGRLVRLLDFENLSCDDHLLTAEEWERIPLIAVLDPRAAVAQFSIVAEGEHRLILIPREVGGVSRVEILVGEDGLPAQVVVRDPQGAVSTFDFNDWQAADGPPESAWLPSPPDDIACIADPE
;
A
#
# COMPACT_ATOMS: atom_id res chain seq x y z
N MET A 1 27.09 -15.01 61.41
CA MET A 1 28.40 -14.36 61.70
C MET A 1 29.22 -14.46 60.43
N GLY A 2 29.75 -13.43 59.78
CA GLY A 2 29.88 -11.98 59.99
C GLY A 2 30.88 -11.52 58.91
N MET A 3 30.56 -10.48 58.11
CA MET A 3 31.31 -9.19 58.02
C MET A 3 32.85 -9.31 57.99
N ALA A 4 33.65 -8.66 57.14
CA ALA A 4 33.53 -7.43 56.34
C ALA A 4 34.70 -7.39 55.31
N ALA A 5 34.51 -6.86 54.10
CA ALA A 5 34.92 -5.52 53.59
C ALA A 5 36.44 -5.23 53.65
N SER A 6 37.12 -4.86 52.55
CA SER A 6 37.26 -3.47 52.02
C SER A 6 38.64 -3.46 51.27
N LYS A 7 38.98 -2.73 50.19
CA LYS A 7 38.51 -1.47 49.57
C LYS A 7 39.15 -1.35 48.17
N GLY A 8 38.47 -0.70 47.24
CA GLY A 8 39.05 -0.15 46.01
C GLY A 8 37.99 0.64 45.23
N LEU A 9 37.99 1.96 45.38
CA LEU A 9 37.07 2.92 44.74
C LEU A 9 37.39 3.10 43.25
N GLY A 10 36.35 3.29 42.42
CA GLY A 10 36.48 3.95 41.12
C GLY A 10 35.34 3.66 40.12
N MET A 11 34.24 4.42 40.19
CA MET A 11 33.29 4.71 39.09
C MET A 11 34.03 5.01 37.76
N ARG A 12 33.56 4.77 36.54
CA ARG A 12 32.25 4.77 35.84
C ARG A 12 32.63 4.26 34.42
N ASP A 13 31.99 3.25 33.84
CA ASP A 13 30.93 3.35 32.82
C ASP A 13 30.95 1.97 32.15
N GLU A 14 29.84 1.24 32.07
CA GLU A 14 29.53 0.35 30.93
C GLU A 14 28.14 -0.27 31.14
N GLU A 15 27.27 0.16 30.23
CA GLU A 15 25.97 -0.34 29.82
C GLU A 15 25.44 -1.62 30.49
N LEU A 16 24.29 -1.44 31.16
CA LEU A 16 23.27 -2.47 31.29
C LEU A 16 22.96 -3.03 29.89
N GLY A 17 23.42 -4.25 29.64
CA GLY A 17 23.03 -5.08 28.51
C GLY A 17 21.53 -5.37 28.56
N VAL A 18 20.74 -4.43 28.06
CA VAL A 18 19.40 -4.70 27.53
C VAL A 18 19.64 -5.47 26.24
N ARG A 19 19.21 -6.74 26.22
CA ARG A 19 19.08 -7.47 24.96
C ARG A 19 18.18 -6.64 24.06
N LYS A 20 18.79 -5.98 23.06
CA LYS A 20 18.07 -5.45 21.91
C LYS A 20 17.60 -6.64 21.11
N GLU A 21 16.40 -7.12 21.40
CA GLU A 21 15.60 -7.82 20.41
C GLU A 21 15.13 -6.75 19.43
N THR A 22 16.00 -6.47 18.45
CA THR A 22 15.68 -5.73 17.24
C THR A 22 14.44 -6.37 16.61
N CYS A 23 13.43 -5.54 16.31
CA CYS A 23 12.29 -5.92 15.47
C CYS A 23 12.82 -6.63 14.22
N ASN A 24 12.61 -7.93 14.19
CA ASN A 24 12.90 -8.76 13.05
C ASN A 24 11.64 -8.73 12.20
N ILE A 25 11.63 -7.81 11.23
CA ILE A 25 10.57 -7.65 10.24
C ILE A 25 10.69 -8.82 9.24
N ASN A 26 10.42 -10.03 9.71
CA ASN A 26 10.42 -11.29 8.95
C ASN A 26 9.14 -12.09 9.21
N ASP A 27 8.10 -11.44 9.76
CA ASP A 27 6.81 -12.07 10.04
C ASP A 27 5.70 -11.30 9.33
N SER A 28 5.33 -11.80 8.16
CA SER A 28 4.01 -11.72 7.52
C SER A 28 3.35 -10.34 7.25
N THR A 29 4.06 -9.21 7.38
CA THR A 29 3.52 -7.88 7.07
C THR A 29 4.51 -7.02 6.28
N LEU A 30 4.13 -6.65 5.04
CA LEU A 30 4.63 -5.53 4.23
C LEU A 30 6.09 -5.07 4.51
N ASN A 31 7.06 -5.76 3.90
CA ASN A 31 8.47 -5.34 3.94
C ASN A 31 8.80 -4.38 2.79
N VAL A 32 9.06 -3.11 3.11
CA VAL A 32 9.81 -2.17 2.26
C VAL A 32 11.12 -1.84 2.96
N GLU A 33 12.23 -2.43 2.51
CA GLU A 33 13.58 -2.01 2.91
C GLU A 33 14.49 -1.79 1.68
N LEU A 34 14.73 -0.49 1.42
CA LEU A 34 15.98 0.23 1.12
C LEU A 34 17.11 -0.41 0.28
N CYS A 35 17.53 0.31 -0.79
CA CYS A 35 18.93 0.79 -0.93
C CYS A 35 19.13 1.80 -2.08
N VAL A 36 19.82 2.89 -1.73
CA VAL A 36 20.16 4.10 -2.51
C VAL A 36 21.57 3.98 -3.11
N SER A 37 21.84 4.59 -4.29
CA SER A 37 22.91 5.60 -4.53
C SER A 37 23.38 5.70 -6.00
N ALA A 38 23.20 6.87 -6.63
CA ALA A 38 24.25 7.76 -7.17
C ALA A 38 23.76 8.66 -8.34
N PRO A 39 24.28 9.90 -8.50
CA PRO A 39 23.69 10.93 -9.36
C PRO A 39 24.38 11.04 -10.73
N LEU A 40 23.61 11.32 -11.78
CA LEU A 40 24.14 11.75 -13.07
C LEU A 40 23.59 13.14 -13.43
N ARG A 41 24.49 14.13 -13.31
CA ARG A 41 24.37 15.49 -13.82
C ARG A 41 24.33 15.46 -15.34
N PHE A 42 23.35 16.10 -16.00
CA PHE A 42 23.58 16.70 -17.31
C PHE A 42 22.73 17.95 -17.57
N PHE A 43 23.41 18.95 -18.12
CA PHE A 43 22.93 20.20 -18.68
C PHE A 43 21.89 19.99 -19.80
N VAL A 44 20.91 20.89 -19.91
CA VAL A 44 20.20 21.13 -21.18
C VAL A 44 20.10 22.65 -21.43
N PRO A 45 20.65 23.17 -22.54
CA PRO A 45 20.41 24.54 -22.97
C PRO A 45 19.09 24.67 -23.73
N VAL A 46 18.50 25.85 -23.58
CA VAL A 46 17.30 26.35 -24.25
C VAL A 46 17.42 26.26 -25.78
N LEU A 47 16.41 25.68 -26.43
CA LEU A 47 16.20 25.82 -27.88
C LEU A 47 14.71 26.04 -28.17
N VAL A 48 14.43 27.26 -28.63
CA VAL A 48 13.16 27.75 -29.15
C VAL A 48 12.96 27.22 -30.57
N ALA A 49 11.78 26.65 -30.88
CA ALA A 49 11.39 26.35 -32.26
C ALA A 49 9.88 26.53 -32.49
N ILE A 50 9.56 27.64 -33.13
CA ILE A 50 8.59 27.88 -34.23
C ILE A 50 7.38 26.93 -34.31
N ALA A 51 6.19 27.50 -34.07
CA ALA A 51 4.89 26.86 -34.28
C ALA A 51 4.48 26.88 -35.77
N ILE A 52 4.22 25.70 -36.33
CA ILE A 52 3.51 25.51 -37.61
C ILE A 52 2.11 25.00 -37.26
N LEU A 53 1.08 25.80 -37.54
CA LEU A 53 -0.32 25.41 -37.40
C LEU A 53 -0.72 24.51 -38.58
N VAL A 54 -0.67 23.19 -38.36
CA VAL A 54 -1.33 22.21 -39.22
C VAL A 54 -2.69 21.90 -38.60
N SER A 55 -3.77 22.37 -39.22
CA SER A 55 -5.14 21.96 -38.90
C SER A 55 -5.39 20.54 -39.39
N GLY A 56 -4.73 19.57 -38.76
CA GLY A 56 -5.10 18.17 -38.85
C GLY A 56 -6.22 17.93 -37.85
N THR A 57 -7.35 17.36 -38.29
CA THR A 57 -8.25 16.66 -37.38
C THR A 57 -7.47 15.48 -36.81
N ALA A 58 -6.73 15.73 -35.73
CA ALA A 58 -6.14 14.70 -34.92
C ALA A 58 -7.30 13.85 -34.41
N VAL A 59 -7.49 12.69 -35.02
CA VAL A 59 -8.13 11.58 -34.32
C VAL A 59 -7.24 11.39 -33.11
N ALA A 60 -7.66 11.94 -31.96
CA ALA A 60 -6.95 11.76 -30.71
C ALA A 60 -6.86 10.25 -30.52
N ASN A 61 -5.68 9.70 -30.75
CA ASN A 61 -5.41 8.30 -30.49
C ASN A 61 -5.45 8.20 -28.97
N ARG A 62 -6.65 7.97 -28.43
CA ARG A 62 -6.86 7.86 -26.99
C ARG A 62 -6.06 6.65 -26.55
N ASP A 63 -5.11 6.87 -25.67
CA ASP A 63 -4.36 5.79 -25.07
C ASP A 63 -5.37 4.89 -24.33
N PRO A 64 -5.57 3.63 -24.78
CA PRO A 64 -6.56 2.74 -24.19
C PRO A 64 -6.27 2.47 -22.70
N ALA A 65 -5.00 2.56 -22.27
CA ALA A 65 -4.62 2.44 -20.87
C ALA A 65 -5.19 3.60 -20.05
N MET A 66 -5.04 4.82 -20.56
CA MET A 66 -5.53 6.03 -19.91
C MET A 66 -7.05 6.09 -19.87
N GLU A 67 -7.72 5.69 -20.95
CA GLU A 67 -9.19 5.62 -20.99
C GLU A 67 -9.73 4.63 -19.96
N ARG A 68 -9.13 3.44 -19.86
CA ARG A 68 -9.53 2.42 -18.88
C ARG A 68 -9.25 2.83 -17.44
N LEU A 69 -8.10 3.46 -17.18
CA LEU A 69 -7.77 4.01 -15.87
C LEU A 69 -8.75 5.12 -15.45
N GLN A 70 -9.11 6.01 -16.38
CA GLN A 70 -10.10 7.05 -16.13
C GLN A 70 -11.49 6.47 -15.88
N ALA A 71 -11.88 5.41 -16.62
CA ALA A 71 -13.14 4.71 -16.40
C ALA A 71 -13.19 4.06 -15.01
N LEU A 72 -12.12 3.38 -14.59
CA LEU A 72 -11.99 2.81 -13.23
C LEU A 72 -12.13 3.89 -12.15
N GLY A 73 -11.39 5.00 -12.29
CA GLY A 73 -11.49 6.12 -11.35
C GLY A 73 -12.88 6.75 -11.31
N THR A 74 -13.55 6.83 -12.45
CA THR A 74 -14.94 7.32 -12.55
C THR A 74 -15.90 6.37 -11.85
N ALA A 75 -15.77 5.06 -12.05
CA ALA A 75 -16.61 4.04 -11.42
C ALA A 75 -16.51 4.12 -9.89
N LEU A 76 -15.28 4.19 -9.35
CA LEU A 76 -15.03 4.35 -7.92
C LEU A 76 -15.69 5.61 -7.34
N GLN A 77 -15.72 6.71 -8.10
CA GLN A 77 -16.30 7.99 -7.68
C GLN A 77 -17.83 8.06 -7.81
N THR A 78 -18.50 7.07 -8.41
CA THR A 78 -19.97 7.09 -8.54
C THR A 78 -20.70 6.91 -7.21
N ARG A 79 -19.99 6.48 -6.17
CA ARG A 79 -20.50 6.35 -4.80
C ARG A 79 -19.52 7.01 -3.83
N SER A 80 -20.04 7.47 -2.70
CA SER A 80 -19.22 7.95 -1.58
C SER A 80 -18.42 6.82 -0.94
N THR A 81 -18.97 5.61 -0.92
CA THR A 81 -18.32 4.42 -0.37
C THR A 81 -18.80 3.18 -1.10
N TRP A 82 -17.85 2.30 -1.36
CA TRP A 82 -18.06 0.95 -1.87
C TRP A 82 -17.65 -0.07 -0.81
N THR A 83 -18.29 -1.22 -0.80
CA THR A 83 -17.84 -2.38 -0.04
C THR A 83 -17.92 -3.65 -0.87
N ALA A 84 -17.02 -4.59 -0.60
CA ALA A 84 -16.96 -5.89 -1.25
C ALA A 84 -16.42 -6.93 -0.27
N SER A 85 -16.69 -8.20 -0.56
CA SER A 85 -15.87 -9.27 0.00
C SER A 85 -14.50 -9.27 -0.68
N TYR A 86 -13.46 -9.67 0.04
CA TYR A 86 -12.15 -9.87 -0.55
C TYR A 86 -11.48 -11.16 -0.05
N ALA A 87 -10.66 -11.73 -0.91
CA ALA A 87 -9.70 -12.77 -0.57
C ALA A 87 -8.29 -12.26 -0.94
N GLN A 88 -7.31 -12.56 -0.10
CA GLN A 88 -5.91 -12.26 -0.38
C GLN A 88 -5.08 -13.53 -0.26
N GLU A 89 -4.18 -13.74 -1.21
CA GLU A 89 -3.10 -14.72 -1.11
C GLU A 89 -1.74 -14.02 -1.19
N TYR A 90 -0.85 -14.31 -0.25
CA TYR A 90 0.54 -13.87 -0.28
C TYR A 90 1.48 -15.06 -0.48
N VAL A 91 2.14 -15.11 -1.63
CA VAL A 91 3.14 -16.13 -1.97
C VAL A 91 4.54 -15.54 -1.83
N PRO A 92 5.38 -16.05 -0.91
CA PRO A 92 6.76 -15.61 -0.77
C PRO A 92 7.63 -15.93 -2.00
N PRO A 93 8.79 -15.25 -2.16
CA PRO A 93 9.72 -15.54 -3.24
C PRO A 93 10.13 -17.02 -3.30
N GLY A 94 10.05 -17.61 -4.50
CA GLY A 94 10.44 -19.01 -4.74
C GLY A 94 9.45 -20.06 -4.24
N MET A 95 8.32 -19.64 -3.64
CA MET A 95 7.25 -20.53 -3.21
C MET A 95 6.16 -20.64 -4.27
N SER A 96 5.34 -21.70 -4.18
CA SER A 96 4.19 -21.94 -5.06
C SER A 96 2.84 -21.86 -4.35
N LEU A 97 2.85 -21.83 -3.02
CA LEU A 97 1.67 -21.70 -2.16
C LEU A 97 1.95 -20.61 -1.13
N GLY A 98 0.91 -19.85 -0.83
CA GLY A 98 0.97 -18.69 0.05
C GLY A 98 0.08 -18.79 1.28
N GLU A 99 0.18 -17.78 2.13
CA GLU A 99 -0.80 -17.53 3.16
C GLU A 99 -2.06 -16.95 2.53
N GLN A 100 -3.23 -17.41 2.96
CA GLN A 100 -4.51 -16.93 2.48
C GLN A 100 -5.34 -16.34 3.60
N VAL A 101 -5.93 -15.18 3.34
CA VAL A 101 -6.88 -14.52 4.24
C VAL A 101 -8.12 -14.09 3.47
N ASN A 102 -9.25 -14.00 4.17
CA ASN A 102 -10.52 -13.58 3.60
C ASN A 102 -11.15 -12.53 4.50
N GLY A 103 -11.98 -11.66 3.93
CA GLY A 103 -12.58 -10.59 4.70
C GLY A 103 -13.55 -9.71 3.92
N GLN A 104 -13.80 -8.53 4.47
CA GLN A 104 -14.59 -7.48 3.86
C GLN A 104 -13.75 -6.21 3.73
N VAL A 105 -13.92 -5.50 2.64
CA VAL A 105 -13.25 -4.23 2.38
C VAL A 105 -14.28 -3.13 2.19
N TRP A 106 -13.94 -1.93 2.66
CA TRP A 106 -14.61 -0.69 2.31
C TRP A 106 -13.60 0.23 1.65
N VAL A 107 -14.02 0.93 0.60
CA VAL A 107 -13.18 1.90 -0.09
C VAL A 107 -13.96 3.18 -0.37
N ALA A 108 -13.27 4.31 -0.29
CA ALA A 108 -13.81 5.58 -0.72
C ALA A 108 -12.72 6.39 -1.43
N TRP A 109 -13.13 7.09 -2.47
CA TRP A 109 -12.26 8.02 -3.17
C TRP A 109 -12.19 9.36 -2.43
N PRO A 110 -11.02 10.01 -2.34
CA PRO A 110 -9.68 9.46 -2.57
C PRO A 110 -9.11 8.81 -1.30
N ASP A 111 -8.15 7.91 -1.47
CA ASP A 111 -7.20 7.48 -0.42
C ASP A 111 -7.85 7.01 0.89
N LYS A 112 -8.94 6.25 0.79
CA LYS A 112 -9.59 5.63 1.95
C LYS A 112 -9.87 4.17 1.69
N ALA A 113 -9.39 3.34 2.58
CA ALA A 113 -9.73 1.93 2.61
C ALA A 113 -9.80 1.42 4.05
N LEU A 114 -10.60 0.40 4.27
CA LEU A 114 -10.66 -0.32 5.53
C LEU A 114 -10.86 -1.80 5.22
N PHE A 115 -9.98 -2.65 5.72
CA PHE A 115 -10.04 -4.10 5.58
C PHE A 115 -10.38 -4.71 6.93
N ALA A 116 -11.36 -5.61 6.93
CA ALA A 116 -11.70 -6.48 8.06
C ALA A 116 -11.39 -7.92 7.67
N THR A 117 -10.38 -8.52 8.30
CA THR A 117 -9.91 -9.87 8.00
C THR A 117 -10.51 -10.87 8.99
N GLY A 118 -11.02 -11.99 8.49
CA GLY A 118 -11.54 -13.10 9.29
C GLY A 118 -13.05 -13.07 9.56
N SER A 119 -13.58 -14.20 10.05
CA SER A 119 -14.96 -14.33 10.54
C SER A 119 -14.99 -15.28 11.75
N PRO A 120 -15.02 -14.78 13.00
CA PRO A 120 -15.08 -13.36 13.39
C PRO A 120 -13.84 -12.56 12.97
N VAL A 121 -13.96 -11.24 12.94
CA VAL A 121 -12.84 -10.36 12.53
C VAL A 121 -11.70 -10.47 13.55
N VAL A 122 -10.51 -10.78 13.06
CA VAL A 122 -9.28 -10.93 13.85
C VAL A 122 -8.28 -9.80 13.61
N ARG A 123 -8.41 -9.08 12.50
CA ARG A 123 -7.51 -7.99 12.14
C ARG A 123 -8.25 -6.91 11.36
N TRP A 124 -7.98 -5.66 11.68
CA TRP A 124 -8.42 -4.49 10.91
C TRP A 124 -7.21 -3.74 10.36
N MET A 125 -7.30 -3.30 9.10
CA MET A 125 -6.32 -2.41 8.50
C MET A 125 -7.03 -1.22 7.88
N GLY A 126 -6.86 -0.04 8.47
CA GLY A 126 -7.42 1.22 7.99
C GLY A 126 -6.38 2.06 7.27
N LEU A 127 -6.79 2.73 6.20
CA LEU A 127 -6.01 3.72 5.48
C LEU A 127 -6.87 4.98 5.31
N SER A 128 -6.34 6.13 5.72
CA SER A 128 -6.98 7.42 5.53
C SER A 128 -5.94 8.47 5.17
N GLY A 129 -5.81 8.76 3.88
CA GLY A 129 -4.66 9.49 3.35
C GLY A 129 -3.39 8.68 3.62
N ARG A 130 -2.34 9.36 4.11
CA ARG A 130 -1.03 8.75 4.42
C ARG A 130 -0.96 7.99 5.76
N LEU A 131 -2.01 8.05 6.58
CA LEU A 131 -2.03 7.32 7.84
C LEU A 131 -2.62 5.92 7.63
N VAL A 132 -1.83 4.91 7.98
CA VAL A 132 -2.23 3.51 8.05
C VAL A 132 -2.33 3.11 9.51
N ARG A 133 -3.39 2.39 9.87
CA ARG A 133 -3.54 1.76 11.18
C ARG A 133 -3.78 0.28 11.02
N LEU A 134 -2.96 -0.53 11.67
CA LEU A 134 -3.16 -1.96 11.81
C LEU A 134 -3.61 -2.25 13.25
N LEU A 135 -4.77 -2.89 13.41
CA LEU A 135 -5.25 -3.41 14.69
C LEU A 135 -5.34 -4.93 14.58
N ASP A 136 -4.54 -5.64 15.36
CA ASP A 136 -4.45 -7.10 15.37
C ASP A 136 -4.94 -7.63 16.73
N PHE A 137 -6.08 -8.32 16.72
CA PHE A 137 -6.66 -8.87 17.95
C PHE A 137 -6.00 -10.16 18.41
N GLU A 138 -5.31 -10.88 17.52
CA GLU A 138 -4.61 -12.10 17.89
C GLU A 138 -3.32 -11.76 18.65
N ASN A 139 -2.64 -10.71 18.20
CA ASN A 139 -1.40 -10.22 18.81
C ASN A 139 -1.65 -9.12 19.87
N LEU A 140 -2.89 -8.67 20.05
CA LEU A 140 -3.27 -7.57 20.93
C LEU A 140 -2.43 -6.30 20.66
N SER A 141 -2.20 -6.00 19.38
CA SER A 141 -1.40 -4.85 18.95
C SER A 141 -2.23 -3.85 18.15
N CYS A 142 -1.83 -2.58 18.25
CA CYS A 142 -2.26 -1.55 17.34
C CYS A 142 -1.05 -0.71 16.93
N ASP A 143 -0.87 -0.53 15.63
CA ASP A 143 0.26 0.17 15.05
C ASP A 143 -0.25 1.26 14.10
N ASP A 144 0.20 2.49 14.33
CA ASP A 144 -0.01 3.65 13.47
C ASP A 144 1.27 3.94 12.68
N HIS A 145 1.16 3.91 11.36
CA HIS A 145 2.25 4.24 10.46
C HIS A 145 1.86 5.42 9.58
N LEU A 146 2.60 6.53 9.70
CA LEU A 146 2.47 7.67 8.80
C LEU A 146 3.42 7.49 7.62
N LEU A 147 2.85 7.15 6.47
CA LEU A 147 3.61 6.95 5.25
C LEU A 147 4.36 8.22 4.84
N THR A 148 5.67 8.07 4.63
CA THR A 148 6.48 9.09 3.97
C THR A 148 5.99 9.27 2.52
N ALA A 149 6.41 10.36 1.86
CA ALA A 149 6.08 10.55 0.45
C ALA A 149 6.63 9.39 -0.41
N GLU A 150 7.81 8.87 -0.06
CA GLU A 150 8.45 7.78 -0.79
C GLU A 150 7.73 6.44 -0.60
N GLU A 151 7.25 6.13 0.61
CA GLU A 151 6.42 4.93 0.86
C GLU A 151 5.04 5.07 0.22
N TRP A 152 4.44 6.26 0.33
CA TRP A 152 3.16 6.59 -0.30
C TRP A 152 3.21 6.37 -1.82
N GLU A 153 4.28 6.80 -2.48
CA GLU A 153 4.46 6.64 -3.92
C GLU A 153 4.62 5.18 -4.38
N ARG A 154 4.79 4.24 -3.44
CA ARG A 154 5.05 2.83 -3.71
C ARG A 154 3.90 1.90 -3.36
N ILE A 155 2.80 2.39 -2.78
CA ILE A 155 1.68 1.51 -2.39
C ILE A 155 0.76 1.25 -3.58
N PRO A 156 0.64 -0.02 -4.03
CA PRO A 156 -0.21 -0.42 -5.16
C PRO A 156 -1.67 -0.04 -5.01
N LEU A 157 -2.19 -0.12 -3.78
CA LEU A 157 -3.59 0.10 -3.49
C LEU A 157 -4.00 1.55 -3.78
N ILE A 158 -3.10 2.52 -3.63
CA ILE A 158 -3.36 3.93 -3.98
C ILE A 158 -3.59 4.07 -5.48
N ALA A 159 -2.86 3.31 -6.31
CA ALA A 159 -3.07 3.37 -7.74
C ALA A 159 -4.48 2.85 -8.15
N VAL A 160 -5.09 2.03 -7.30
CA VAL A 160 -6.49 1.62 -7.40
C VAL A 160 -7.42 2.70 -6.85
N LEU A 161 -7.10 3.30 -5.70
CA LEU A 161 -7.97 4.25 -4.98
C LEU A 161 -7.94 5.67 -5.54
N ASP A 162 -6.85 6.11 -6.16
CA ASP A 162 -6.75 7.33 -6.95
C ASP A 162 -6.03 7.08 -8.29
N PRO A 163 -6.77 6.56 -9.28
CA PRO A 163 -6.21 6.27 -10.60
C PRO A 163 -5.63 7.50 -11.31
N ARG A 164 -6.02 8.73 -10.93
CA ARG A 164 -5.43 9.94 -11.51
C ARG A 164 -4.06 10.24 -10.92
N ALA A 165 -3.85 10.01 -9.62
CA ALA A 165 -2.53 10.12 -9.00
C ALA A 165 -1.55 9.06 -9.55
N ALA A 166 -2.06 7.87 -9.90
CA ALA A 166 -1.24 6.76 -10.40
C ALA A 166 -0.37 7.13 -11.63
N VAL A 167 -0.83 8.03 -12.49
CA VAL A 167 -0.12 8.38 -13.75
C VAL A 167 1.23 9.07 -13.49
N ALA A 168 1.36 9.73 -12.33
CA ALA A 168 2.60 10.39 -11.93
C ALA A 168 3.68 9.36 -11.55
N GLN A 169 3.27 8.22 -10.99
CA GLN A 169 4.16 7.23 -10.38
C GLN A 169 4.38 6.01 -11.28
N PHE A 170 3.41 5.69 -12.14
CA PHE A 170 3.40 4.48 -12.95
C PHE A 170 3.38 4.80 -14.45
N SER A 171 4.07 3.95 -15.21
CA SER A 171 3.76 3.74 -16.62
C SER A 171 2.61 2.74 -16.70
N ILE A 172 1.58 3.06 -17.48
CA ILE A 172 0.34 2.31 -17.49
C ILE A 172 0.16 1.69 -18.87
N VAL A 173 -0.13 0.38 -18.88
CA VAL A 173 -0.30 -0.41 -20.09
C VAL A 173 -1.65 -1.09 -20.03
N ALA A 174 -2.44 -0.99 -21.09
CA ALA A 174 -3.62 -1.81 -21.27
C ALA A 174 -3.21 -3.18 -21.84
N GLU A 175 -3.64 -4.26 -21.19
CA GLU A 175 -3.50 -5.62 -21.70
C GLU A 175 -4.91 -6.20 -21.90
N GLY A 176 -5.21 -6.66 -23.12
CA GLY A 176 -6.56 -7.11 -23.47
C GLY A 176 -7.65 -6.06 -23.20
N GLU A 177 -8.88 -6.53 -22.96
CA GLU A 177 -10.07 -5.68 -22.80
C GLU A 177 -10.28 -5.17 -21.37
N HIS A 178 -9.78 -5.87 -20.36
CA HIS A 178 -10.13 -5.64 -18.96
C HIS A 178 -8.93 -5.47 -18.01
N ARG A 179 -7.69 -5.55 -18.50
CA ARG A 179 -6.50 -5.51 -17.63
C ARG A 179 -5.71 -4.22 -17.77
N LEU A 180 -5.33 -3.65 -16.63
CA LEU A 180 -4.34 -2.58 -16.52
C LEU A 180 -3.08 -3.14 -15.89
N ILE A 181 -1.92 -2.81 -16.44
CA ILE A 181 -0.61 -3.10 -15.85
C ILE A 181 0.02 -1.76 -15.51
N LEU A 182 0.40 -1.61 -14.25
CA LEU A 182 1.09 -0.45 -13.73
C LEU A 182 2.51 -0.86 -13.39
N ILE A 183 3.46 -0.17 -14.02
CA ILE A 183 4.90 -0.39 -13.84
C ILE A 183 5.46 0.87 -13.17
N PRO A 184 6.00 0.78 -11.95
CA PRO A 184 6.63 1.90 -11.28
C PRO A 184 7.69 2.56 -12.18
N ARG A 185 7.71 3.89 -12.20
CA ARG A 185 8.75 4.66 -12.92
C ARG A 185 10.09 4.62 -12.19
N GLU A 186 10.05 4.51 -10.88
CA GLU A 186 11.21 4.37 -10.00
C GLU A 186 11.21 2.99 -9.35
N VAL A 187 12.41 2.46 -9.11
CA VAL A 187 12.57 1.18 -8.40
C VAL A 187 12.18 1.33 -6.93
N GLY A 188 11.54 0.31 -6.36
CA GLY A 188 11.06 0.32 -4.98
C GLY A 188 10.50 -1.02 -4.55
N GLY A 189 9.71 -1.05 -3.47
CA GLY A 189 9.10 -2.28 -2.93
C GLY A 189 8.06 -2.96 -3.83
N VAL A 190 7.78 -2.39 -5.02
CA VAL A 190 6.87 -2.94 -6.02
C VAL A 190 7.58 -2.94 -7.35
N SER A 191 7.43 -4.01 -8.12
CA SER A 191 7.93 -4.14 -9.49
C SER A 191 6.81 -4.10 -10.53
N ARG A 192 5.60 -4.53 -10.17
CA ARG A 192 4.44 -4.58 -11.06
C ARG A 192 3.13 -4.66 -10.29
N VAL A 193 2.12 -3.95 -10.76
CA VAL A 193 0.72 -4.09 -10.30
C VAL A 193 -0.15 -4.42 -11.50
N GLU A 194 -0.96 -5.46 -11.41
CA GLU A 194 -1.93 -5.85 -12.43
C GLU A 194 -3.33 -5.71 -11.85
N ILE A 195 -4.21 -4.99 -12.55
CA ILE A 195 -5.59 -4.77 -12.14
C ILE A 195 -6.48 -5.37 -13.21
N LEU A 196 -7.26 -6.38 -12.86
CA LEU A 196 -8.38 -6.86 -13.66
C LEU A 196 -9.63 -6.06 -13.26
N VAL A 197 -10.23 -5.39 -14.24
CA VAL A 197 -11.47 -4.62 -14.06
C VAL A 197 -12.67 -5.51 -14.40
N GLY A 198 -13.61 -5.62 -13.47
CA GLY A 198 -14.85 -6.37 -13.63
C GLY A 198 -15.84 -5.71 -14.61
N GLU A 199 -16.95 -6.39 -14.87
CA GLU A 199 -18.02 -5.88 -15.74
C GLU A 199 -18.71 -4.64 -15.16
N ASP A 200 -18.68 -4.48 -13.84
CA ASP A 200 -19.17 -3.31 -13.10
C ASP A 200 -18.23 -2.09 -13.19
N GLY A 201 -17.06 -2.26 -13.82
CA GLY A 201 -16.03 -1.22 -13.91
C GLY A 201 -15.19 -1.06 -12.64
N LEU A 202 -15.37 -1.90 -11.63
CA LEU A 202 -14.61 -1.92 -10.38
C LEU A 202 -13.51 -3.00 -10.42
N PRO A 203 -12.52 -2.97 -9.51
CA PRO A 203 -11.47 -3.99 -9.48
C PRO A 203 -12.06 -5.36 -9.15
N ALA A 204 -11.85 -6.35 -10.01
CA ALA A 204 -12.18 -7.75 -9.72
C ALA A 204 -10.97 -8.49 -9.13
N GLN A 205 -9.76 -8.16 -9.59
CA GLN A 205 -8.51 -8.70 -9.05
C GLN A 205 -7.41 -7.65 -9.10
N VAL A 206 -6.55 -7.62 -8.07
CA VAL A 206 -5.32 -6.84 -8.03
C VAL A 206 -4.16 -7.78 -7.69
N VAL A 207 -3.14 -7.84 -8.54
CA VAL A 207 -1.92 -8.62 -8.30
C VAL A 207 -0.75 -7.65 -8.13
N VAL A 208 -0.06 -7.75 -7.01
CA VAL A 208 1.14 -6.99 -6.69
C VAL A 208 2.32 -7.93 -6.71
N ARG A 209 3.39 -7.53 -7.41
CA ARG A 209 4.68 -8.22 -7.39
C ARG A 209 5.75 -7.29 -6.84
N ASP A 210 6.58 -7.79 -5.95
CA ASP A 210 7.78 -7.09 -5.52
C ASP A 210 8.99 -7.42 -6.44
N PRO A 211 10.13 -6.74 -6.29
CA PRO A 211 11.35 -7.08 -7.04
C PRO A 211 11.98 -8.44 -6.68
N GLN A 212 11.69 -8.96 -5.48
CA GLN A 212 12.23 -10.22 -4.96
C GLN A 212 11.48 -11.44 -5.50
N GLY A 213 10.30 -11.24 -6.08
CA GLY A 213 9.43 -12.27 -6.65
C GLY A 213 8.28 -12.69 -5.74
N ALA A 214 8.04 -12.01 -4.62
CA ALA A 214 6.84 -12.22 -3.83
C ALA A 214 5.61 -11.70 -4.58
N VAL A 215 4.48 -12.36 -4.37
CA VAL A 215 3.23 -12.05 -5.05
C VAL A 215 2.12 -11.93 -4.04
N SER A 216 1.41 -10.80 -4.04
CA SER A 216 0.14 -10.65 -3.33
C SER A 216 -0.99 -10.57 -4.36
N THR A 217 -1.94 -11.47 -4.28
CA THR A 217 -3.16 -11.47 -5.11
C THR A 217 -4.33 -11.08 -4.22
N PHE A 218 -5.14 -10.11 -4.66
CA PHE A 218 -6.38 -9.70 -4.03
C PHE A 218 -7.53 -9.94 -5.00
N ASP A 219 -8.49 -10.76 -4.62
CA ASP A 219 -9.73 -10.98 -5.38
C ASP A 219 -10.87 -10.27 -4.66
N PHE A 220 -11.66 -9.49 -5.41
CA PHE A 220 -12.79 -8.74 -4.89
C PHE A 220 -14.09 -9.22 -5.52
N ASN A 221 -15.12 -9.42 -4.72
CA ASN A 221 -16.42 -9.89 -5.18
C ASN A 221 -17.56 -9.12 -4.54
N ASP A 222 -18.68 -9.03 -5.25
CA ASP A 222 -19.93 -8.45 -4.77
C ASP A 222 -19.82 -6.98 -4.35
N TRP A 223 -19.23 -6.15 -5.20
CA TRP A 223 -19.19 -4.71 -4.98
C TRP A 223 -20.60 -4.12 -4.84
N GLN A 224 -20.81 -3.39 -3.74
CA GLN A 224 -22.07 -2.74 -3.44
C GLN A 224 -21.84 -1.37 -2.80
N ALA A 225 -22.79 -0.46 -2.99
CA ALA A 225 -22.75 0.84 -2.34
C ALA A 225 -22.92 0.67 -0.82
N ALA A 226 -22.22 1.48 -0.05
CA ALA A 226 -22.36 1.56 1.40
C ALA A 226 -22.48 3.02 1.86
N ASP A 227 -23.05 3.23 3.05
CA ASP A 227 -23.19 4.56 3.65
C ASP A 227 -21.90 5.06 4.33
N GLY A 228 -20.89 4.19 4.43
CA GLY A 228 -19.58 4.47 5.04
C GLY A 228 -18.89 3.19 5.51
N PRO A 229 -17.68 3.29 6.08
CA PRO A 229 -17.07 2.18 6.79
C PRO A 229 -17.85 1.87 8.08
N PRO A 230 -17.65 0.69 8.69
CA PRO A 230 -18.13 0.38 10.03
C PRO A 230 -17.80 1.51 11.01
N GLU A 231 -18.76 1.82 11.89
CA GLU A 231 -18.64 2.89 12.88
C GLU A 231 -18.35 4.29 12.30
N SER A 232 -18.51 4.46 10.99
CA SER A 232 -18.17 5.69 10.25
C SER A 232 -16.71 6.15 10.41
N ALA A 233 -15.81 5.22 10.76
CA ALA A 233 -14.38 5.48 10.94
C ALA A 233 -13.55 4.69 9.91
N TRP A 234 -12.61 5.38 9.25
CA TRP A 234 -11.69 4.76 8.29
C TRP A 234 -10.43 4.18 8.94
N LEU A 235 -10.15 4.59 10.17
CA LEU A 235 -9.10 4.02 11.01
C LEU A 235 -9.80 3.30 12.16
N PRO A 236 -9.53 2.00 12.36
CA PRO A 236 -10.18 1.25 13.43
C PRO A 236 -9.83 1.84 14.79
N SER A 237 -10.80 1.87 15.70
CA SER A 237 -10.54 2.25 17.09
C SER A 237 -10.09 1.01 17.85
N PRO A 238 -8.93 1.04 18.53
CA PRO A 238 -8.55 -0.05 19.40
C PRO A 238 -9.50 -0.11 20.61
N PRO A 239 -9.75 -1.30 21.17
CA PRO A 239 -10.32 -1.44 22.51
C PRO A 239 -9.48 -0.73 23.59
N ASP A 240 -10.08 -0.43 24.75
CA ASP A 240 -9.44 0.33 25.84
C ASP A 240 -8.12 -0.29 26.37
N ASP A 241 -7.93 -1.61 26.20
CA ASP A 241 -6.76 -2.36 26.63
C ASP A 241 -5.64 -2.43 25.58
N ILE A 242 -5.86 -1.90 24.37
CA ILE A 242 -4.86 -1.84 23.29
C ILE A 242 -4.53 -0.38 23.00
N ALA A 243 -3.28 0.02 23.22
CA ALA A 243 -2.79 1.35 22.85
C ALA A 243 -2.15 1.29 21.46
N CYS A 244 -2.51 2.21 20.57
CA CYS A 244 -1.83 2.32 19.28
C CYS A 244 -0.44 2.94 19.46
N ILE A 245 0.56 2.27 18.91
CA ILE A 245 1.95 2.71 18.89
C ILE A 245 2.20 3.38 17.55
N ALA A 246 2.64 4.63 17.56
CA ALA A 246 3.08 5.30 16.35
C ALA A 246 4.57 5.01 16.11
N ASP A 247 4.95 4.83 14.85
CA ASP A 247 6.36 4.69 14.50
C ASP A 247 7.19 5.91 14.93
N PRO A 248 8.43 5.71 15.39
CA PRO A 248 9.33 6.82 15.69
C PRO A 248 9.68 7.58 14.40
N GLU A 249 9.65 8.92 14.48
CA GLU A 249 10.05 9.84 13.39
C GLU A 249 11.52 9.68 12.95
#